data_AF-A0A132NMB1-F1
#
_entry.id   AF-A0A132NMB1-F1
#
_cell.length_a   1.000
_cell.length_b   1.000
_cell.length_c   1.000
_cell.angle_alpha   90.00
_cell.angle_beta   90.00
_cell.angle_gamma   90.00
#
_symmetry.space_group_name_H-M   'P 1'
#
loop_
_entity.id
_entity.type
_entity.pdbx_description
1 polymer ?
#
loop_
_entity_poly.entity_id
_entity_poly.type
_entity_poly.pdbx_seq_one_letter_code
_entity_poly.pdbx_strand_id
1 'polypeptide(L)'
;MLAIYLAVGALAADCTGGAANNCAQGKCEMIGEIEVCTECTVNGGKGYVPINGICKAHDDATTTVAAGAGCLKEGDVAADATSTTCKKCSGANYFLFMGGCYKTGETPGTLICSAAAAGKCSTCIEGGNVFKNQATGPTLGTECILCSDSKGSNDNKGALNCVTCTAPTAATGTAACTKCDQTKYLKEGVCVDSTECIGATFPKANTGAGNRCVPCGDEAAGVADCKTCTAPSGGKTKLVCSECSNFFLHTPAGGETSCEEACPEGYFGHTATTTNRKTCQSCSTASGLNPSVTGIEGCTSCTYTSSTLKCTACGEGKKPNKEGIGCFDCGISGCTYCSGAGKCEECGSGFSLEGEACISTGGVNLSAGAIAGISVAAVVVVGGLGSFLCWWFVCRTKR
;
A
#
# COMPACT_ATOMS: atom_id res chain seq x y z
N MET A 1 -35.47 -14.45 23.61
CA MET A 1 -34.39 -14.48 22.59
C MET A 1 -33.29 -15.39 23.10
N LEU A 2 -33.26 -16.64 22.64
CA LEU A 2 -32.13 -17.54 22.89
C LEU A 2 -30.95 -17.07 22.03
N ALA A 3 -29.88 -16.60 22.66
CA ALA A 3 -28.61 -16.38 21.99
C ALA A 3 -27.97 -17.76 21.72
N ILE A 4 -28.14 -18.26 20.49
CA ILE A 4 -27.34 -19.38 20.00
C ILE A 4 -25.92 -18.83 19.81
N TYR A 5 -25.06 -19.05 20.81
CA TYR A 5 -23.62 -18.95 20.67
C TYR A 5 -23.15 -20.07 19.74
N LEU A 6 -23.09 -19.78 18.44
CA LEU A 6 -22.29 -20.57 17.51
C LEU A 6 -20.83 -20.29 17.87
N ALA A 7 -20.25 -21.15 18.70
CA ALA A 7 -18.81 -21.28 18.77
C ALA A 7 -18.35 -21.72 17.37
N VAL A 8 -17.84 -20.79 16.59
CA VAL A 8 -17.08 -21.08 15.37
C VAL A 8 -15.74 -21.65 15.83
N GLY A 9 -15.77 -22.88 16.35
CA GLY A 9 -14.57 -23.69 16.41
C GLY A 9 -14.15 -23.91 14.98
N ALA A 10 -12.91 -23.56 14.63
CA ALA A 10 -12.34 -23.93 13.36
C ALA A 10 -12.55 -25.45 13.18
N LEU A 11 -13.47 -25.84 12.29
CA LEU A 11 -13.56 -27.24 11.89
C LEU A 11 -12.22 -27.51 11.21
N ALA A 12 -11.36 -28.30 11.85
CA ALA A 12 -10.17 -28.81 11.19
C ALA A 12 -10.64 -29.50 9.90
N ALA A 13 -10.12 -29.06 8.76
CA ALA A 13 -10.59 -29.52 7.47
C ALA A 13 -10.37 -31.03 7.36
N ASP A 14 -11.35 -31.74 6.78
CA ASP A 14 -11.14 -33.13 6.40
C ASP A 14 -10.20 -33.18 5.19
N CYS A 15 -9.23 -34.09 5.20
CA CYS A 15 -8.31 -34.24 4.08
C CYS A 15 -9.06 -34.60 2.80
N THR A 16 -8.53 -34.15 1.67
CA THR A 16 -8.99 -34.56 0.34
C THR A 16 -7.97 -35.47 -0.33
N GLY A 17 -8.34 -36.05 -1.48
CA GLY A 17 -7.44 -36.84 -2.30
C GLY A 17 -6.75 -38.01 -1.58
N GLY A 18 -5.44 -38.15 -1.80
CA GLY A 18 -4.65 -39.30 -1.31
C GLY A 18 -4.47 -39.34 0.21
N ALA A 19 -4.49 -38.18 0.88
CA ALA A 19 -4.36 -38.08 2.34
C ALA A 19 -5.68 -38.40 3.06
N ALA A 20 -6.83 -38.34 2.38
CA ALA A 20 -8.15 -38.61 2.97
C ALA A 20 -8.35 -40.05 3.43
N ASN A 21 -7.77 -41.02 2.70
CA ASN A 21 -8.04 -42.43 2.94
C ASN A 21 -7.50 -42.89 4.30
N ASN A 22 -8.40 -43.35 5.18
CA ASN A 22 -8.09 -43.76 6.55
C ASN A 22 -7.48 -42.64 7.43
N CYS A 23 -7.68 -41.37 7.07
CA CYS A 23 -7.32 -40.27 7.96
C CYS A 23 -8.45 -40.03 8.97
N ALA A 24 -8.09 -39.79 10.23
CA ALA A 24 -9.09 -39.47 11.24
C ALA A 24 -9.67 -38.07 11.02
N GLN A 25 -10.93 -37.88 11.41
CA GLN A 25 -11.66 -36.63 11.22
C GLN A 25 -10.91 -35.46 11.88
N GLY A 26 -10.75 -34.36 11.13
CA GLY A 26 -10.05 -33.17 11.63
C GLY A 26 -8.58 -33.37 11.97
N LYS A 27 -7.93 -34.40 11.41
CA LYS A 27 -6.49 -34.67 11.55
C LYS A 27 -5.70 -34.36 10.28
N CYS A 28 -6.26 -33.50 9.44
CA CYS A 28 -5.58 -32.97 8.27
C CYS A 28 -4.82 -31.68 8.59
N GLU A 29 -3.60 -31.59 8.10
CA GLU A 29 -2.77 -30.39 8.18
C GLU A 29 -2.22 -30.06 6.79
N MET A 30 -1.89 -28.78 6.57
CA MET A 30 -1.24 -28.32 5.35
C MET A 30 0.24 -28.08 5.60
N ILE A 31 1.10 -28.67 4.78
CA ILE A 31 2.52 -28.35 4.72
C ILE A 31 2.80 -27.71 3.36
N GLY A 32 2.79 -26.38 3.32
CA GLY A 32 2.75 -25.63 2.07
C GLY A 32 1.45 -25.89 1.33
N GLU A 33 1.52 -26.52 0.17
CA GLU A 33 0.37 -26.88 -0.66
C GLU A 33 -0.01 -28.36 -0.55
N ILE A 34 0.65 -29.11 0.35
CA ILE A 34 0.44 -30.56 0.49
C ILE A 34 -0.43 -30.84 1.72
N GLU A 35 -1.55 -31.50 1.50
CA GLU A 35 -2.38 -32.09 2.55
C GLU A 35 -1.70 -33.31 3.16
N VAL A 36 -1.59 -33.35 4.47
CA VAL A 36 -1.05 -34.47 5.23
C VAL A 36 -2.00 -34.89 6.34
N CYS A 37 -2.11 -36.19 6.54
CA CYS A 37 -2.77 -36.76 7.70
C CYS A 37 -1.78 -36.88 8.87
N THR A 38 -2.17 -36.39 10.05
CA THR A 38 -1.36 -36.46 11.27
C THR A 38 -1.76 -37.60 12.20
N GLU A 39 -2.95 -38.17 12.00
CA GLU A 39 -3.45 -39.31 12.77
C GLU A 39 -4.44 -40.12 11.93
N CYS A 40 -4.17 -41.41 11.79
CA CYS A 40 -4.95 -42.31 10.97
C CYS A 40 -6.01 -43.06 11.79
N THR A 41 -6.95 -43.69 11.11
CA THR A 41 -8.00 -44.51 11.71
C THR A 41 -7.55 -45.96 11.90
N VAL A 42 -8.27 -46.68 12.76
CA VAL A 42 -8.29 -48.15 12.76
C VAL A 42 -9.55 -48.57 11.99
N ASN A 43 -9.39 -49.33 10.91
CA ASN A 43 -10.49 -49.76 10.05
C ASN A 43 -10.43 -51.28 9.80
N GLY A 44 -11.54 -51.97 10.06
CA GLY A 44 -11.65 -53.41 9.81
C GLY A 44 -10.66 -54.27 10.60
N GLY A 45 -10.30 -53.85 11.83
CA GLY A 45 -9.28 -54.52 12.65
C GLY A 45 -7.85 -54.33 12.16
N LYS A 46 -7.62 -53.37 11.26
CA LYS A 46 -6.29 -52.97 10.79
C LYS A 46 -5.96 -51.55 11.22
N GLY A 47 -4.77 -51.38 11.77
CA GLY A 47 -4.19 -50.08 12.14
C GLY A 47 -3.45 -49.47 10.96
N TYR A 48 -3.51 -48.15 10.86
CA TYR A 48 -2.87 -47.35 9.84
C TYR A 48 -2.01 -46.27 10.51
N VAL A 49 -0.90 -45.91 9.90
CA VAL A 49 0.01 -44.88 10.42
C VAL A 49 0.43 -43.93 9.30
N PRO A 50 0.71 -42.64 9.61
CA PRO A 50 1.07 -41.69 8.57
C PRO A 50 2.51 -41.89 8.09
N ILE A 51 2.66 -42.20 6.81
CA ILE A 51 3.96 -42.26 6.11
C ILE A 51 3.93 -41.20 5.00
N ASN A 52 4.83 -40.22 5.08
CA ASN A 52 4.84 -39.03 4.21
C ASN A 52 3.46 -38.33 4.14
N GLY A 53 2.74 -38.30 5.26
CA GLY A 53 1.41 -37.68 5.36
C GLY A 53 0.26 -38.53 4.82
N ILE A 54 0.51 -39.75 4.33
CA ILE A 54 -0.55 -40.66 3.85
C ILE A 54 -0.68 -41.83 4.82
N CYS A 55 -1.92 -42.19 5.16
CA CYS A 55 -2.18 -43.34 6.02
C CYS A 55 -1.90 -44.65 5.29
N LYS A 56 -0.88 -45.37 5.76
CA LYS A 56 -0.47 -46.70 5.28
C LYS A 56 -0.76 -47.74 6.35
N ALA A 57 -1.13 -48.94 5.93
CA ALA A 57 -1.35 -50.02 6.87
C ALA A 57 -0.06 -50.31 7.66
N HIS A 58 -0.19 -50.71 8.93
CA HIS A 58 0.96 -51.00 9.80
C HIS A 58 1.91 -52.06 9.21
N ASP A 59 1.38 -52.98 8.41
CA ASP A 59 2.05 -54.09 7.73
C ASP A 59 2.44 -53.79 6.27
N ASP A 60 2.20 -52.56 5.77
CA ASP A 60 2.66 -52.13 4.46
C ASP A 60 4.20 -52.05 4.41
N ALA A 61 4.80 -52.46 3.29
CA ALA A 61 6.25 -52.47 3.12
C ALA A 61 6.90 -51.09 3.39
N THR A 62 6.20 -49.99 3.06
CA THR A 62 6.64 -48.61 3.30
C THR A 62 6.58 -48.20 4.78
N THR A 63 5.88 -48.94 5.62
CA THR A 63 5.78 -48.70 7.06
C THR A 63 6.86 -49.44 7.86
N THR A 64 7.22 -50.65 7.44
CA THR A 64 8.06 -51.57 8.22
C THR A 64 9.54 -51.17 8.28
N VAL A 65 10.26 -51.71 9.28
CA VAL A 65 11.71 -51.49 9.49
C VAL A 65 12.55 -52.08 8.35
N ALA A 66 12.09 -53.17 7.73
CA ALA A 66 12.87 -53.91 6.73
C ALA A 66 12.97 -53.18 5.38
N ALA A 67 11.96 -52.39 5.01
CA ALA A 67 11.84 -51.85 3.66
C ALA A 67 11.37 -50.38 3.59
N GLY A 68 10.95 -49.78 4.71
CA GLY A 68 10.27 -48.50 4.71
C GLY A 68 10.71 -47.56 5.83
N ALA A 69 9.75 -46.79 6.34
CA ALA A 69 9.95 -45.75 7.34
C ALA A 69 10.34 -46.29 8.72
N GLY A 70 10.13 -47.58 8.97
CA GLY A 70 10.37 -48.20 10.27
C GLY A 70 9.56 -47.54 11.37
N CYS A 71 8.24 -47.43 11.18
CA CYS A 71 7.34 -46.85 12.16
C CYS A 71 7.25 -47.73 13.40
N LEU A 72 7.62 -47.16 14.54
CA LEU A 72 7.57 -47.80 15.85
C LEU A 72 6.55 -47.09 16.74
N LYS A 73 5.90 -47.85 17.62
CA LYS A 73 5.14 -47.35 18.76
C LYS A 73 6.04 -47.25 20.00
N GLU A 74 5.44 -47.00 21.16
CA GLU A 74 6.16 -46.90 22.42
C GLU A 74 6.96 -48.17 22.74
N GLY A 75 8.14 -47.99 23.36
CA GLY A 75 9.04 -49.11 23.69
C GLY A 75 9.83 -49.68 22.50
N ASP A 76 9.98 -48.91 21.41
CA ASP A 76 10.66 -49.34 20.18
C ASP A 76 10.05 -50.60 19.53
N VAL A 77 8.74 -50.81 19.75
CA VAL A 77 7.99 -51.93 19.17
C VAL A 77 7.44 -51.54 17.81
N ALA A 78 7.41 -52.47 16.86
CA ALA A 78 6.79 -52.24 15.56
C ALA A 78 5.31 -51.80 15.69
N ALA A 79 4.86 -50.92 14.81
CA ALA A 79 3.45 -50.57 14.68
C ALA A 79 2.60 -51.82 14.44
N ASP A 80 1.38 -51.83 14.98
CA ASP A 80 0.47 -52.96 14.97
C ASP A 80 -0.96 -52.57 14.54
N ALA A 81 -1.88 -53.53 14.60
CA ALA A 81 -3.28 -53.36 14.23
C ALA A 81 -4.05 -52.29 15.03
N THR A 82 -3.50 -51.77 16.12
CA THR A 82 -4.10 -50.70 16.94
C THR A 82 -3.42 -49.34 16.76
N SER A 83 -2.33 -49.31 16.01
CA SER A 83 -1.54 -48.10 15.82
C SER A 83 -2.25 -47.13 14.88
N THR A 84 -2.31 -45.86 15.28
CA THR A 84 -2.88 -44.73 14.51
C THR A 84 -1.84 -43.66 14.17
N THR A 85 -0.69 -43.70 14.84
CA THR A 85 0.44 -42.78 14.68
C THR A 85 1.76 -43.53 14.89
N CYS A 86 2.84 -42.98 14.35
CA CYS A 86 4.20 -43.35 14.70
C CYS A 86 4.66 -42.58 15.94
N LYS A 87 5.46 -43.24 16.79
CA LYS A 87 6.16 -42.62 17.92
C LYS A 87 7.67 -42.49 17.67
N LYS A 88 8.20 -43.21 16.68
CA LYS A 88 9.58 -43.12 16.20
C LYS A 88 9.69 -43.72 14.80
N CYS A 89 10.68 -43.26 14.05
CA CYS A 89 11.00 -43.75 12.72
C CYS A 89 12.43 -44.31 12.75
N SER A 90 12.61 -45.59 12.43
CA SER A 90 13.92 -46.23 12.39
C SER A 90 14.51 -46.33 10.98
N GLY A 91 13.71 -46.07 9.95
CA GLY A 91 14.17 -46.05 8.56
C GLY A 91 15.21 -44.97 8.30
N ALA A 92 16.19 -45.28 7.46
CA ALA A 92 17.20 -44.31 7.05
C ALA A 92 16.56 -43.10 6.36
N ASN A 93 17.04 -41.89 6.67
CA ASN A 93 16.54 -40.63 6.13
C ASN A 93 15.10 -40.28 6.51
N TYR A 94 14.46 -41.05 7.40
CA TYR A 94 13.15 -40.72 7.96
C TYR A 94 13.29 -39.97 9.30
N PHE A 95 12.37 -39.06 9.54
CA PHE A 95 12.19 -38.36 10.81
C PHE A 95 10.72 -38.39 11.23
N LEU A 96 10.50 -38.33 12.54
CA LEU A 96 9.18 -38.17 13.11
C LEU A 96 8.76 -36.70 13.02
N PHE A 97 7.51 -36.45 12.66
CA PHE A 97 6.91 -35.12 12.72
C PHE A 97 5.40 -35.29 12.88
N MET A 98 4.78 -34.62 13.85
CA MET A 98 3.31 -34.67 14.10
C MET A 98 2.69 -36.09 14.05
N GLY A 99 3.38 -37.09 14.63
CA GLY A 99 2.88 -38.46 14.69
C GLY A 99 3.03 -39.29 13.40
N GLY A 100 3.68 -38.76 12.36
CA GLY A 100 3.99 -39.47 11.12
C GLY A 100 5.49 -39.59 10.85
N CYS A 101 5.88 -40.53 10.01
CA CYS A 101 7.25 -40.67 9.52
C CYS A 101 7.40 -40.04 8.13
N TYR A 102 8.31 -39.07 8.02
CA TYR A 102 8.55 -38.30 6.80
C TYR A 102 9.98 -38.52 6.32
N LYS A 103 10.16 -38.67 5.01
CA LYS A 103 11.47 -38.91 4.41
C LYS A 103 12.11 -37.61 3.95
N THR A 104 13.36 -37.39 4.34
CA THR A 104 14.18 -36.32 3.73
C THR A 104 14.44 -36.63 2.25
N GLY A 105 14.45 -35.59 1.41
CA GLY A 105 14.61 -35.75 -0.04
C GLY A 105 13.35 -36.10 -0.82
N GLU A 106 12.23 -36.42 -0.15
CA GLU A 106 10.91 -36.59 -0.79
C GLU A 106 9.87 -35.63 -0.20
N THR A 107 8.95 -35.13 -1.02
CA THR A 107 7.82 -34.31 -0.57
C THR A 107 6.81 -35.19 0.20
N PRO A 108 6.27 -34.74 1.35
CA PRO A 108 6.42 -33.41 1.94
C PRO A 108 7.62 -33.24 2.89
N GLY A 109 8.41 -34.29 3.14
CA GLY A 109 9.55 -34.22 4.07
C GLY A 109 10.60 -33.16 3.70
N THR A 110 10.81 -32.89 2.41
CA THR A 110 11.67 -31.79 1.91
C THR A 110 11.21 -30.39 2.33
N LEU A 111 9.94 -30.22 2.71
CA LEU A 111 9.39 -28.95 3.19
C LEU A 111 9.60 -28.75 4.69
N ILE A 112 10.00 -29.81 5.41
CA ILE A 112 10.13 -29.82 6.87
C ILE A 112 11.59 -29.92 7.29
N CYS A 113 12.34 -30.85 6.67
CA CYS A 113 13.64 -31.26 7.16
C CYS A 113 14.64 -31.50 6.01
N SER A 114 15.83 -30.91 6.11
CA SER A 114 16.92 -31.15 5.15
C SER A 114 17.84 -32.29 5.57
N ALA A 115 17.91 -32.60 6.86
CA ALA A 115 18.76 -33.66 7.40
C ALA A 115 18.08 -34.37 8.57
N ALA A 116 18.05 -35.71 8.53
CA ALA A 116 17.46 -36.54 9.57
C ALA A 116 18.46 -37.56 10.11
N ALA A 117 18.44 -37.80 11.41
CA ALA A 117 19.29 -38.78 12.08
C ALA A 117 18.53 -39.43 13.25
N ALA A 118 18.59 -40.77 13.33
CA ALA A 118 17.94 -41.55 14.40
C ALA A 118 16.44 -41.23 14.60
N GLY A 119 15.71 -40.98 13.50
CA GLY A 119 14.29 -40.64 13.54
C GLY A 119 13.99 -39.19 13.93
N LYS A 120 15.01 -38.34 14.11
CA LYS A 120 14.88 -36.91 14.43
C LYS A 120 15.16 -36.06 13.21
N CYS A 121 14.48 -34.92 13.10
CA CYS A 121 14.96 -33.87 12.20
C CYS A 121 16.10 -33.10 12.87
N SER A 122 17.31 -33.17 12.31
CA SER A 122 18.47 -32.43 12.83
C SER A 122 18.57 -31.02 12.26
N THR A 123 17.96 -30.75 11.12
CA THR A 123 17.96 -29.41 10.48
C THR A 123 16.61 -29.14 9.82
N CYS A 124 15.84 -28.26 10.45
CA CYS A 124 14.57 -27.77 9.91
C CYS A 124 14.79 -26.88 8.70
N ILE A 125 13.83 -26.84 7.78
CA ILE A 125 13.83 -25.89 6.67
C ILE A 125 13.41 -24.51 7.18
N GLU A 126 14.34 -23.56 7.22
CA GLU A 126 14.10 -22.20 7.68
C GLU A 126 13.40 -21.33 6.62
N GLY A 127 12.60 -20.36 7.06
CA GLY A 127 11.84 -19.46 6.18
C GLY A 127 10.74 -20.14 5.37
N GLY A 128 10.52 -21.43 5.60
CA GLY A 128 9.50 -22.25 4.95
C GLY A 128 8.27 -22.45 5.83
N ASN A 129 7.70 -23.66 5.76
CA ASN A 129 6.45 -24.01 6.44
C ASN A 129 6.63 -24.39 7.91
N VAL A 130 7.89 -24.56 8.34
CA VAL A 130 8.24 -24.94 9.70
C VAL A 130 9.29 -23.99 10.26
N PHE A 131 9.45 -24.02 11.57
CA PHE A 131 10.54 -23.36 12.26
C PHE A 131 11.15 -24.29 13.32
N LYS A 132 12.39 -24.02 13.70
CA LYS A 132 13.10 -24.81 14.71
C LYS A 132 12.53 -24.56 16.10
N ASN A 133 12.30 -25.64 16.86
CA ASN A 133 12.00 -25.56 18.28
C ASN A 133 13.25 -25.16 19.07
N GLN A 134 13.18 -24.06 19.81
CA GLN A 134 14.32 -23.48 20.51
C GLN A 134 14.58 -24.10 21.89
N ALA A 135 13.77 -25.07 22.31
CA ALA A 135 13.95 -25.78 23.56
C ALA A 135 15.27 -26.58 23.61
N THR A 136 15.85 -26.70 24.80
CA THR A 136 16.99 -27.58 25.02
C THR A 136 16.51 -29.02 25.13
N GLY A 137 16.76 -29.82 24.09
CA GLY A 137 16.30 -31.21 24.02
C GLY A 137 14.80 -31.33 23.77
N PRO A 138 14.30 -30.87 22.60
CA PRO A 138 12.90 -31.02 22.25
C PRO A 138 12.49 -32.50 22.25
N THR A 139 11.22 -32.76 22.58
CA THR A 139 10.61 -34.08 22.44
C THR A 139 10.79 -34.59 21.02
N LEU A 140 11.05 -35.89 20.88
CA LEU A 140 11.17 -36.52 19.57
C LEU A 140 9.93 -36.20 18.71
N GLY A 141 10.18 -35.69 17.50
CA GLY A 141 9.15 -35.29 16.55
C GLY A 141 8.63 -33.87 16.69
N THR A 142 9.19 -33.09 17.63
CA THR A 142 8.90 -31.66 17.80
C THR A 142 10.14 -30.78 17.62
N GLU A 143 11.20 -31.31 17.01
CA GLU A 143 12.41 -30.56 16.64
C GLU A 143 12.08 -29.39 15.69
N CYS A 144 11.15 -29.63 14.77
CA CYS A 144 10.55 -28.61 13.93
C CYS A 144 9.07 -28.48 14.30
N ILE A 145 8.54 -27.27 14.24
CA ILE A 145 7.15 -26.95 14.53
C ILE A 145 6.54 -26.29 13.29
N LEU A 146 5.32 -26.69 12.93
CA LEU A 146 4.61 -26.12 11.80
C LEU A 146 4.27 -24.66 12.07
N CYS A 147 4.40 -23.80 11.07
CA CYS A 147 4.10 -22.37 11.21
C CYS A 147 2.65 -22.10 11.60
N SER A 148 1.72 -22.97 11.24
CA SER A 148 0.30 -22.90 11.61
C SER A 148 -0.04 -23.55 12.96
N ASP A 149 0.89 -24.28 13.58
CA ASP A 149 0.64 -25.02 14.82
C ASP A 149 0.63 -24.09 16.04
N SER A 150 -0.55 -23.52 16.30
CA SER A 150 -0.78 -22.64 17.46
C SER A 150 -0.68 -23.34 18.82
N LYS A 151 -0.70 -24.68 18.87
CA LYS A 151 -0.46 -25.43 20.11
C LYS A 151 1.04 -25.55 20.37
N GLY A 152 1.76 -25.92 19.33
CA GLY A 152 3.22 -26.04 19.32
C GLY A 152 3.74 -27.07 20.31
N SER A 153 4.97 -26.87 20.78
CA SER A 153 5.64 -27.75 21.75
C SER A 153 6.69 -26.97 22.52
N ASN A 154 6.88 -27.27 23.81
CA ASN A 154 7.87 -26.60 24.66
C ASN A 154 7.73 -25.07 24.66
N ASP A 155 6.49 -24.58 24.69
CA ASP A 155 6.14 -23.15 24.59
C ASP A 155 6.65 -22.42 23.34
N ASN A 156 7.11 -23.16 22.33
CA ASN A 156 7.36 -22.66 20.99
C ASN A 156 6.11 -22.94 20.15
N LYS A 157 5.50 -21.90 19.59
CA LYS A 157 4.19 -21.99 18.92
C LYS A 157 4.24 -21.37 17.54
N GLY A 158 3.52 -21.95 16.60
CA GLY A 158 3.16 -21.31 15.35
C GLY A 158 2.11 -20.21 15.54
N ALA A 159 1.83 -19.48 14.46
CA ALA A 159 0.77 -18.51 14.37
C ALA A 159 -0.41 -19.09 13.59
N LEU A 160 -1.63 -18.93 14.10
CA LEU A 160 -2.84 -19.40 13.42
C LEU A 160 -2.90 -18.84 12.00
N ASN A 161 -3.32 -19.66 11.02
CA ASN A 161 -3.45 -19.27 9.60
C ASN A 161 -2.13 -18.86 8.92
N CYS A 162 -0.99 -19.23 9.51
CA CYS A 162 0.33 -18.93 8.98
C CYS A 162 0.91 -20.07 8.15
N VAL A 163 1.28 -19.79 6.91
CA VAL A 163 1.91 -20.76 6.00
C VAL A 163 3.42 -20.73 6.15
N THR A 164 4.05 -19.55 6.14
CA THR A 164 5.50 -19.43 6.34
C THR A 164 5.83 -18.49 7.48
N CYS A 165 6.87 -18.78 8.25
CA CYS A 165 7.19 -18.04 9.47
C CYS A 165 8.69 -18.00 9.76
N THR A 166 9.06 -17.10 10.67
CA THR A 166 10.40 -17.02 11.26
C THR A 166 10.34 -17.46 12.71
N ALA A 167 11.32 -18.27 13.12
CA ALA A 167 11.42 -18.78 14.49
C ALA A 167 11.49 -17.63 15.52
N PRO A 168 10.96 -17.83 16.75
CA PRO A 168 11.25 -16.94 17.85
C PRO A 168 12.75 -16.94 18.17
N THR A 169 13.28 -15.81 18.62
CA THR A 169 14.69 -15.68 19.02
C THR A 169 14.94 -16.18 20.44
N ALA A 170 13.91 -16.22 21.28
CA ALA A 170 13.96 -16.74 22.63
C ALA A 170 13.73 -18.26 22.66
N ALA A 171 14.07 -18.89 23.80
CA ALA A 171 13.85 -20.32 24.02
C ALA A 171 12.36 -20.72 23.99
N THR A 172 11.46 -19.75 24.16
CA THR A 172 10.00 -19.88 24.08
C THR A 172 9.43 -18.70 23.30
N GLY A 173 8.26 -18.86 22.69
CA GLY A 173 7.59 -17.78 21.97
C GLY A 173 6.78 -18.24 20.76
N THR A 174 6.10 -17.28 20.15
CA THR A 174 5.33 -17.48 18.92
C THR A 174 6.17 -17.09 17.71
N ALA A 175 6.18 -17.94 16.68
CA ALA A 175 6.82 -17.64 15.42
C ALA A 175 6.17 -16.43 14.73
N ALA A 176 6.98 -15.54 14.16
CA ALA A 176 6.49 -14.38 13.42
C ALA A 176 6.07 -14.83 12.01
N CYS A 177 4.81 -14.60 11.65
CA CYS A 177 4.32 -14.99 10.34
C CYS A 177 4.91 -14.12 9.23
N THR A 178 5.20 -14.73 8.08
CA THR A 178 5.75 -14.05 6.89
C THR A 178 4.88 -14.26 5.65
N LYS A 179 4.03 -15.29 5.66
CA LYS A 179 2.98 -15.52 4.66
C LYS A 179 1.80 -16.21 5.30
N CYS A 180 0.63 -15.62 5.14
CA CYS A 180 -0.63 -16.21 5.60
C CYS A 180 -1.19 -17.19 4.58
N ASP A 181 -2.15 -18.01 4.99
CA ASP A 181 -2.98 -18.73 4.05
C ASP A 181 -3.73 -17.76 3.11
N GLN A 182 -4.30 -18.31 2.03
CA GLN A 182 -4.91 -17.51 0.97
C GLN A 182 -6.17 -16.74 1.43
N THR A 183 -6.72 -17.05 2.60
CA THR A 183 -7.91 -16.42 3.16
C THR A 183 -7.60 -15.23 4.08
N LYS A 184 -6.37 -15.15 4.59
CA LYS A 184 -5.94 -14.11 5.54
C LYS A 184 -4.92 -13.15 4.94
N TYR A 185 -4.71 -12.03 5.62
CA TYR A 185 -3.83 -10.95 5.24
C TYR A 185 -2.74 -10.76 6.29
N LEU A 186 -1.49 -10.65 5.85
CA LEU A 186 -0.37 -10.40 6.76
C LEU A 186 -0.36 -8.94 7.22
N LYS A 187 -0.37 -8.74 8.54
CA LYS A 187 -0.24 -7.45 9.23
C LYS A 187 0.76 -7.60 10.38
N GLU A 188 1.91 -6.94 10.28
CA GLU A 188 2.92 -6.89 11.36
C GLU A 188 3.31 -8.27 11.94
N GLY A 189 3.43 -9.29 11.08
CA GLY A 189 3.82 -10.64 11.50
C GLY A 189 2.65 -11.53 11.96
N VAL A 190 1.41 -11.08 11.82
CA VAL A 190 0.20 -11.80 12.20
C VAL A 190 -0.78 -11.88 11.02
N CYS A 191 -1.56 -12.96 10.97
CA CYS A 191 -2.60 -13.15 9.95
C CYS A 191 -3.94 -12.64 10.45
N VAL A 192 -4.52 -11.68 9.73
CA VAL A 192 -5.77 -11.00 10.06
C VAL A 192 -6.78 -11.10 8.91
N ASP A 193 -8.04 -10.78 9.18
CA ASP A 193 -9.06 -10.66 8.13
C ASP A 193 -8.87 -9.36 7.32
N SER A 194 -9.38 -9.34 6.07
CA SER A 194 -9.25 -8.18 5.19
C SER A 194 -9.86 -6.90 5.77
N THR A 195 -10.88 -7.04 6.62
CA THR A 195 -11.58 -5.95 7.31
C THR A 195 -10.74 -5.30 8.41
N GLU A 196 -9.63 -5.93 8.82
CA GLU A 196 -8.70 -5.40 9.82
C GLU A 196 -7.58 -4.54 9.19
N CYS A 197 -7.46 -4.57 7.86
CA CYS A 197 -6.60 -3.67 7.10
C CYS A 197 -7.33 -2.31 6.89
N ILE A 198 -7.47 -1.54 7.96
CA ILE A 198 -8.15 -0.23 7.96
C ILE A 198 -7.25 0.87 8.54
N GLY A 199 -7.64 2.13 8.34
CA GLY A 199 -6.92 3.29 8.84
C GLY A 199 -5.68 3.58 7.98
N ALA A 200 -4.49 3.30 8.51
CA ALA A 200 -3.21 3.54 7.85
C ALA A 200 -2.80 2.43 6.86
N THR A 201 -3.61 1.39 6.73
CA THR A 201 -3.38 0.27 5.81
C THR A 201 -4.66 -0.11 5.07
N PHE A 202 -4.52 -0.82 3.95
CA PHE A 202 -5.62 -1.39 3.18
C PHE A 202 -5.29 -2.83 2.73
N PRO A 203 -6.29 -3.69 2.50
CA PRO A 203 -6.05 -5.07 2.08
C PRO A 203 -5.61 -5.12 0.61
N LYS A 204 -4.50 -5.81 0.33
CA LYS A 204 -4.03 -6.10 -1.03
C LYS A 204 -3.74 -7.59 -1.20
N ALA A 205 -4.42 -8.22 -2.14
CA ALA A 205 -4.15 -9.62 -2.51
C ALA A 205 -2.88 -9.73 -3.36
N ASN A 206 -2.12 -10.81 -3.17
CA ASN A 206 -0.93 -11.10 -3.99
C ASN A 206 -0.73 -12.61 -4.11
N THR A 207 -0.76 -13.11 -5.34
CA THR A 207 -0.72 -14.55 -5.66
C THR A 207 0.64 -15.20 -5.40
N GLY A 208 1.74 -14.43 -5.31
CA GLY A 208 3.07 -14.97 -4.99
C GLY A 208 3.45 -14.80 -3.52
N ALA A 209 3.46 -13.55 -3.07
CA ALA A 209 3.92 -13.16 -1.73
C ALA A 209 2.88 -13.39 -0.61
N GLY A 210 1.64 -13.75 -0.96
CA GLY A 210 0.51 -13.82 -0.03
C GLY A 210 -0.16 -12.46 0.17
N ASN A 211 -1.41 -12.48 0.64
CA ASN A 211 -2.18 -11.25 0.86
C ASN A 211 -1.62 -10.46 2.05
N ARG A 212 -1.66 -9.13 1.98
CA ARG A 212 -1.05 -8.26 3.01
C ARG A 212 -1.91 -7.02 3.28
N CYS A 213 -1.88 -6.54 4.52
CA CYS A 213 -2.25 -5.16 4.80
C CYS A 213 -1.10 -4.26 4.37
N VAL A 214 -1.33 -3.43 3.36
CA VAL A 214 -0.30 -2.56 2.78
C VAL A 214 -0.51 -1.13 3.29
N PRO A 215 0.55 -0.39 3.65
CA PRO A 215 0.44 1.01 4.04
C PRO A 215 -0.24 1.86 2.97
N CYS A 216 -1.11 2.80 3.39
CA CYS A 216 -1.77 3.73 2.46
C CYS A 216 -0.76 4.58 1.67
N GLY A 217 0.37 4.92 2.30
CA GLY A 217 1.47 5.69 1.73
C GLY A 217 2.49 4.88 0.92
N ASP A 218 2.26 3.58 0.69
CA ASP A 218 3.18 2.73 -0.06
C ASP A 218 3.38 3.25 -1.49
N GLU A 219 4.63 3.37 -1.96
CA GLU A 219 4.93 3.98 -3.26
C GLU A 219 4.46 3.13 -4.45
N ALA A 220 4.40 1.80 -4.30
CA ALA A 220 4.06 0.88 -5.38
C ALA A 220 2.57 0.55 -5.43
N ALA A 221 1.91 0.52 -4.27
CA ALA A 221 0.55 0.04 -4.10
C ALA A 221 -0.42 1.14 -3.62
N GLY A 222 0.10 2.15 -2.96
CA GLY A 222 -0.66 3.19 -2.28
C GLY A 222 -0.68 4.51 -3.03
N VAL A 223 -0.90 5.58 -2.28
CA VAL A 223 -0.81 6.98 -2.73
C VAL A 223 0.26 7.64 -1.89
N ALA A 224 1.30 8.20 -2.52
CA ALA A 224 2.40 8.85 -1.81
C ALA A 224 1.87 9.90 -0.80
N ASP A 225 2.50 9.99 0.37
CA ASP A 225 2.09 10.83 1.51
C ASP A 225 0.70 10.51 2.12
N CYS A 226 -0.03 9.51 1.62
CA CYS A 226 -1.33 9.16 2.16
C CYS A 226 -1.23 8.51 3.55
N LYS A 227 -1.83 9.15 4.55
CA LYS A 227 -1.84 8.73 5.95
C LYS A 227 -2.94 7.73 6.23
N THR A 228 -4.16 8.00 5.75
CA THR A 228 -5.31 7.12 5.92
C THR A 228 -6.04 6.92 4.61
N CYS A 229 -6.56 5.73 4.41
CA CYS A 229 -7.20 5.37 3.15
C CYS A 229 -8.34 4.37 3.33
N THR A 230 -9.11 4.21 2.25
CA THR A 230 -10.11 3.17 2.10
C THR A 230 -9.74 2.30 0.91
N ALA A 231 -9.99 1.00 1.05
CA ALA A 231 -9.72 0.01 0.00
C ALA A 231 -10.41 0.38 -1.32
N PRO A 232 -9.84 -0.04 -2.48
CA PRO A 232 -10.50 0.15 -3.76
C PRO A 232 -11.91 -0.45 -3.76
N SER A 233 -12.87 0.26 -4.36
CA SER A 233 -14.26 -0.19 -4.49
C SER A 233 -14.82 0.17 -5.86
N GLY A 234 -15.94 -0.47 -6.25
CA GLY A 234 -16.63 -0.16 -7.50
C GLY A 234 -15.81 -0.43 -8.77
N GLY A 235 -14.98 -1.46 -8.77
CA GLY A 235 -14.13 -1.83 -9.92
C GLY A 235 -12.86 -0.98 -10.08
N LYS A 236 -12.58 -0.05 -9.15
CA LYS A 236 -11.33 0.70 -9.12
C LYS A 236 -10.18 -0.19 -8.64
N THR A 237 -8.99 0.07 -9.18
CA THR A 237 -7.76 -0.64 -8.79
C THR A 237 -6.95 0.10 -7.73
N LYS A 238 -7.16 1.42 -7.58
CA LYS A 238 -6.48 2.25 -6.58
C LYS A 238 -7.35 2.55 -5.37
N LEU A 239 -6.69 2.67 -4.22
CA LEU A 239 -7.31 3.07 -2.96
C LEU A 239 -7.78 4.52 -3.03
N VAL A 240 -8.67 4.90 -2.12
CA VAL A 240 -9.09 6.28 -1.92
C VAL A 240 -8.38 6.83 -0.67
N CYS A 241 -7.54 7.85 -0.85
CA CYS A 241 -6.89 8.53 0.25
C CYS A 241 -7.88 9.46 0.95
N SER A 242 -7.93 9.37 2.28
CA SER A 242 -8.85 10.13 3.13
C SER A 242 -8.14 11.25 3.89
N GLU A 243 -6.82 11.12 4.08
CA GLU A 243 -5.99 12.10 4.78
C GLU A 243 -4.54 11.97 4.29
N CYS A 244 -3.93 13.10 3.95
CA CYS A 244 -2.49 13.19 3.66
C CYS A 244 -1.70 13.47 4.94
N SER A 245 -0.45 13.04 4.98
CA SER A 245 0.42 13.23 6.16
C SER A 245 0.88 14.68 6.27
N ASN A 246 1.30 15.26 5.14
CA ASN A 246 1.90 16.60 5.09
C ASN A 246 1.25 17.52 4.04
N PHE A 247 0.76 16.93 2.95
CA PHE A 247 0.30 17.63 1.75
C PHE A 247 -1.21 17.87 1.70
N PHE A 248 -1.69 18.56 0.66
CA PHE A 248 -3.10 18.81 0.46
C PHE A 248 -3.78 17.61 -0.20
N LEU A 249 -4.86 17.11 0.40
CA LEU A 249 -5.67 16.07 -0.21
C LEU A 249 -6.43 16.63 -1.41
N HIS A 250 -6.15 16.09 -2.59
CA HIS A 250 -6.86 16.40 -3.81
C HIS A 250 -7.79 15.25 -4.21
N THR A 251 -9.08 15.57 -4.36
CA THR A 251 -10.14 14.60 -4.70
C THR A 251 -10.92 15.12 -5.92
N PRO A 252 -10.41 14.92 -7.15
CA PRO A 252 -11.11 15.37 -8.35
C PRO A 252 -12.41 14.60 -8.56
N ALA A 253 -13.41 15.25 -9.14
CA ALA A 253 -14.68 14.61 -9.44
C ALA A 253 -14.48 13.43 -10.41
N GLY A 254 -14.81 12.21 -9.97
CA GLY A 254 -14.66 10.99 -10.77
C GLY A 254 -13.21 10.48 -10.93
N GLY A 255 -12.21 11.19 -10.43
CA GLY A 255 -10.80 10.82 -10.54
C GLY A 255 -10.25 10.06 -9.32
N GLU A 256 -8.93 9.85 -9.33
CA GLU A 256 -8.18 9.24 -8.25
C GLU A 256 -7.71 10.31 -7.25
N THR A 257 -7.65 9.95 -5.97
CA THR A 257 -7.16 10.85 -4.92
C THR A 257 -5.65 10.94 -4.94
N SER A 258 -5.11 12.14 -4.68
CA SER A 258 -3.68 12.38 -4.55
C SER A 258 -3.37 13.33 -3.38
N CYS A 259 -2.11 13.34 -2.95
CA CYS A 259 -1.59 14.23 -1.92
C CYS A 259 -0.57 15.16 -2.55
N GLU A 260 -0.93 16.43 -2.69
CA GLU A 260 -0.18 17.40 -3.48
C GLU A 260 0.43 18.49 -2.60
N GLU A 261 1.71 18.81 -2.81
CA GLU A 261 2.36 19.92 -2.10
C GLU A 261 1.70 21.26 -2.44
N ALA A 262 1.35 21.44 -3.72
CA ALA A 262 0.59 22.56 -4.23
C ALA A 262 -0.64 22.05 -5.00
N CYS A 263 -1.79 22.66 -4.76
CA CYS A 263 -3.01 22.26 -5.45
C CYS A 263 -2.92 22.52 -6.96
N PRO A 264 -3.46 21.61 -7.78
CA PRO A 264 -3.45 21.77 -9.24
C PRO A 264 -4.32 22.94 -9.69
N GLU A 265 -4.17 23.33 -10.96
CA GLU A 265 -4.97 24.40 -11.57
C GLU A 265 -6.48 24.16 -11.38
N GLY A 266 -7.22 25.22 -11.09
CA GLY A 266 -8.64 25.14 -10.73
C GLY A 266 -8.92 24.79 -9.27
N TYR A 267 -7.88 24.59 -8.45
CA TYR A 267 -8.00 24.34 -7.03
C TYR A 267 -7.10 25.26 -6.19
N PHE A 268 -7.53 25.54 -4.96
CA PHE A 268 -6.73 26.26 -3.97
C PHE A 268 -6.53 25.40 -2.70
N GLY A 269 -5.43 25.62 -2.00
CA GLY A 269 -5.15 24.97 -0.73
C GLY A 269 -6.01 25.55 0.39
N HIS A 270 -6.74 24.69 1.08
CA HIS A 270 -7.53 25.04 2.27
C HIS A 270 -7.06 24.22 3.46
N THR A 271 -6.92 24.87 4.62
CA THR A 271 -6.62 24.20 5.90
C THR A 271 -7.78 24.43 6.86
N ALA A 272 -8.44 23.37 7.28
CA ALA A 272 -9.55 23.45 8.21
C ALA A 272 -9.09 23.89 9.60
N THR A 273 -9.70 24.90 10.20
CA THR A 273 -9.31 25.42 11.52
C THR A 273 -9.60 24.47 12.68
N THR A 274 -10.59 23.59 12.53
CA THR A 274 -11.01 22.67 13.59
C THR A 274 -10.19 21.38 13.62
N THR A 275 -9.80 20.88 12.46
CA THR A 275 -9.11 19.59 12.32
C THR A 275 -7.67 19.72 11.83
N ASN A 276 -7.25 20.92 11.42
CA ASN A 276 -5.99 21.19 10.71
C ASN A 276 -5.84 20.37 9.41
N ARG A 277 -6.94 19.85 8.85
CA ARG A 277 -6.91 19.04 7.64
C ARG A 277 -6.66 19.92 6.42
N LYS A 278 -5.65 19.56 5.63
CA LYS A 278 -5.28 20.22 4.36
C LYS A 278 -5.99 19.55 3.18
N THR A 279 -6.68 20.34 2.36
CA THR A 279 -7.41 19.86 1.19
C THR A 279 -7.29 20.83 0.02
N CYS A 280 -7.31 20.31 -1.21
CA CYS A 280 -7.49 21.11 -2.41
C CYS A 280 -8.98 21.30 -2.68
N GLN A 281 -9.41 22.55 -2.72
CA GLN A 281 -10.80 22.95 -2.90
C GLN A 281 -10.98 23.62 -4.25
N SER A 282 -12.06 23.31 -4.95
CA SER A 282 -12.30 23.87 -6.29
C SER A 282 -12.50 25.37 -6.22
N CYS A 283 -11.82 26.11 -7.10
CA CYS A 283 -12.05 27.54 -7.29
C CYS A 283 -13.51 27.86 -7.65
N SER A 284 -14.21 26.94 -8.33
CA SER A 284 -15.57 27.15 -8.81
C SER A 284 -16.67 26.75 -7.84
N THR A 285 -16.49 25.66 -7.10
CA THR A 285 -17.60 24.98 -6.39
C THR A 285 -17.38 24.80 -4.90
N ALA A 286 -16.28 25.30 -4.33
CA ALA A 286 -16.02 25.20 -2.89
C ALA A 286 -17.20 25.74 -2.05
N SER A 287 -17.60 25.02 -1.02
CA SER A 287 -18.66 25.44 -0.10
C SER A 287 -18.58 24.69 1.23
N GLY A 288 -19.20 25.22 2.29
CA GLY A 288 -19.31 24.53 3.58
C GLY A 288 -18.00 24.36 4.34
N LEU A 289 -16.99 25.19 4.04
CA LEU A 289 -15.66 25.12 4.65
C LEU A 289 -15.55 25.94 5.94
N ASN A 290 -14.53 25.64 6.76
CA ASN A 290 -14.14 26.46 7.90
C ASN A 290 -12.60 26.65 7.91
N PRO A 291 -12.05 27.84 7.67
CA PRO A 291 -12.75 29.12 7.46
C PRO A 291 -13.66 29.07 6.23
N SER A 292 -14.75 29.81 6.28
CA SER A 292 -15.77 29.80 5.23
C SER A 292 -15.22 30.43 3.96
N VAL A 293 -15.37 29.69 2.86
CA VAL A 293 -15.03 30.11 1.51
C VAL A 293 -16.11 29.57 0.59
N THR A 294 -16.59 30.42 -0.31
CA THR A 294 -17.52 30.06 -1.38
C THR A 294 -16.79 30.17 -2.71
N GLY A 295 -16.86 29.12 -3.52
CA GLY A 295 -16.31 29.08 -4.87
C GLY A 295 -16.99 30.11 -5.77
N ILE A 296 -16.26 30.53 -6.80
CA ILE A 296 -16.72 31.52 -7.78
C ILE A 296 -17.10 30.76 -9.05
N GLU A 297 -18.39 30.68 -9.35
CA GLU A 297 -18.90 29.94 -10.49
C GLU A 297 -18.19 30.31 -11.80
N GLY A 298 -17.67 29.31 -12.52
CA GLY A 298 -16.95 29.50 -13.79
C GLY A 298 -15.49 29.93 -13.63
N CYS A 299 -14.97 30.00 -12.41
CA CYS A 299 -13.57 30.30 -12.14
C CYS A 299 -12.67 29.08 -12.37
N THR A 300 -11.70 29.19 -13.28
CA THR A 300 -10.76 28.12 -13.66
C THR A 300 -9.40 28.27 -13.02
N SER A 301 -9.05 29.45 -12.51
CA SER A 301 -7.85 29.68 -11.71
C SER A 301 -8.12 30.75 -10.66
N CYS A 302 -7.59 30.56 -9.46
CA CYS A 302 -7.83 31.45 -8.34
C CYS A 302 -6.61 31.59 -7.41
N THR A 303 -6.56 32.70 -6.68
CA THR A 303 -5.66 32.92 -5.54
C THR A 303 -6.46 32.88 -4.25
N TYR A 304 -5.87 32.32 -3.20
CA TYR A 304 -6.47 32.27 -1.87
C TYR A 304 -5.50 32.81 -0.82
N THR A 305 -5.84 33.96 -0.24
CA THR A 305 -5.00 34.65 0.76
C THR A 305 -5.87 35.19 1.88
N SER A 306 -5.46 34.99 3.14
CA SER A 306 -6.19 35.49 4.32
C SER A 306 -7.70 35.19 4.27
N SER A 307 -8.03 33.93 3.97
CA SER A 307 -9.42 33.45 3.83
C SER A 307 -10.25 34.08 2.71
N THR A 308 -9.61 34.81 1.79
CA THR A 308 -10.28 35.47 0.66
C THR A 308 -9.90 34.77 -0.65
N LEU A 309 -10.91 34.28 -1.37
CA LEU A 309 -10.75 33.68 -2.70
C LEU A 309 -10.92 34.76 -3.77
N LYS A 310 -9.97 34.86 -4.70
CA LYS A 310 -10.06 35.73 -5.87
C LYS A 310 -9.83 34.95 -7.14
N CYS A 311 -10.74 35.08 -8.10
CA CYS A 311 -10.62 34.49 -9.41
C CYS A 311 -9.63 35.27 -10.27
N THR A 312 -8.68 34.57 -10.88
CA THR A 312 -7.67 35.15 -11.78
C THR A 312 -7.89 34.76 -13.24
N ALA A 313 -8.58 33.65 -13.50
CA ALA A 313 -9.03 33.27 -14.84
C ALA A 313 -10.41 32.58 -14.78
N CYS A 314 -11.22 32.85 -15.79
CA CYS A 314 -12.54 32.27 -15.96
C CYS A 314 -12.55 31.28 -17.14
N GLY A 315 -13.59 30.45 -17.20
CA GLY A 315 -13.85 29.58 -18.35
C GLY A 315 -14.09 30.35 -19.65
N GLU A 316 -14.27 29.61 -20.75
CA GLU A 316 -14.41 30.17 -22.10
C GLU A 316 -15.50 31.26 -22.18
N GLY A 317 -15.18 32.36 -22.86
CA GLY A 317 -16.09 33.49 -23.07
C GLY A 317 -16.30 34.40 -21.85
N LYS A 318 -15.73 34.05 -20.67
CA LYS A 318 -15.87 34.82 -19.44
C LYS A 318 -14.57 35.51 -19.02
N LYS A 319 -14.70 36.63 -18.31
CA LYS A 319 -13.59 37.37 -17.71
C LYS A 319 -13.92 37.74 -16.25
N PRO A 320 -12.91 37.79 -15.37
CA PRO A 320 -13.14 38.21 -13.98
C PRO A 320 -13.40 39.72 -13.91
N ASN A 321 -13.99 40.19 -12.81
CA ASN A 321 -13.93 41.62 -12.47
C ASN A 321 -12.60 41.94 -11.77
N LYS A 322 -12.28 43.23 -11.61
CA LYS A 322 -11.01 43.67 -11.01
C LYS A 322 -10.82 43.19 -9.57
N GLU A 323 -11.91 43.04 -8.82
CA GLU A 323 -11.89 42.52 -7.46
C GLU A 323 -11.68 41.00 -7.40
N GLY A 324 -11.93 40.29 -8.51
CA GLY A 324 -11.83 38.84 -8.62
C GLY A 324 -12.93 38.07 -7.91
N ILE A 325 -14.11 38.65 -7.73
CA ILE A 325 -15.24 38.05 -6.99
C ILE A 325 -16.24 37.32 -7.89
N GLY A 326 -16.12 37.46 -9.22
CA GLY A 326 -17.07 36.90 -10.17
C GLY A 326 -16.48 36.72 -11.56
N CYS A 327 -17.07 35.83 -12.34
CA CYS A 327 -16.77 35.60 -13.75
C CYS A 327 -17.98 35.98 -14.61
N PHE A 328 -17.78 36.87 -15.58
CA PHE A 328 -18.86 37.45 -16.38
C PHE A 328 -18.64 37.23 -17.88
N ASP A 329 -19.70 36.98 -18.63
CA ASP A 329 -19.65 36.86 -20.09
C ASP A 329 -19.15 38.16 -20.69
N CYS A 330 -18.04 38.08 -21.43
CA CYS A 330 -17.35 39.27 -21.90
C CYS A 330 -16.77 39.11 -23.31
N GLY A 331 -17.63 39.38 -24.29
CA GLY A 331 -17.28 39.40 -25.72
C GLY A 331 -16.67 40.72 -26.21
N ILE A 332 -16.26 41.63 -25.32
CA ILE A 332 -15.71 42.93 -25.70
C ILE A 332 -14.24 42.75 -26.07
N SER A 333 -13.92 43.02 -27.34
CA SER A 333 -12.54 42.98 -27.84
C SER A 333 -11.65 43.97 -27.07
N GLY A 334 -10.47 43.53 -26.66
CA GLY A 334 -9.52 44.34 -25.91
C GLY A 334 -9.88 44.55 -24.43
N CYS A 335 -10.92 43.92 -23.90
CA CYS A 335 -11.25 44.01 -22.48
C CYS A 335 -10.48 42.96 -21.64
N THR A 336 -9.96 43.35 -20.47
CA THR A 336 -9.24 42.46 -19.54
C THR A 336 -10.13 42.04 -18.37
N TYR A 337 -10.85 42.99 -17.78
CA TYR A 337 -11.75 42.77 -16.64
C TYR A 337 -13.15 43.26 -16.94
N CYS A 338 -14.17 42.52 -16.52
CA CYS A 338 -15.58 42.84 -16.81
C CYS A 338 -16.37 42.89 -15.51
N SER A 339 -17.09 43.99 -15.28
CA SER A 339 -17.89 44.22 -14.06
C SER A 339 -19.27 43.58 -14.13
N GLY A 340 -19.65 43.07 -15.31
CA GLY A 340 -20.92 42.42 -15.58
C GLY A 340 -20.97 41.90 -17.02
N ALA A 341 -22.08 41.23 -17.37
CA ALA A 341 -22.30 40.74 -18.73
C ALA A 341 -22.25 41.89 -19.74
N GLY A 342 -21.31 41.83 -20.68
CA GLY A 342 -21.14 42.87 -21.70
C GLY A 342 -20.69 44.24 -21.17
N LYS A 343 -20.07 44.31 -19.98
CA LYS A 343 -19.58 45.55 -19.38
C LYS A 343 -18.09 45.47 -19.08
N CYS A 344 -17.27 46.20 -19.82
CA CYS A 344 -15.84 46.26 -19.55
C CYS A 344 -15.53 47.21 -18.39
N GLU A 345 -14.67 46.77 -17.48
CA GLU A 345 -14.17 47.55 -16.34
C GLU A 345 -12.75 48.07 -16.60
N GLU A 346 -11.93 47.29 -17.30
CA GLU A 346 -10.55 47.66 -17.62
C GLU A 346 -10.09 47.00 -18.90
N CYS A 347 -9.58 47.83 -19.81
CA CYS A 347 -9.07 47.41 -21.10
C CYS A 347 -7.62 46.93 -21.01
N GLY A 348 -7.26 46.01 -21.91
CA GLY A 348 -5.88 45.59 -22.12
C GLY A 348 -5.05 46.67 -22.79
N SER A 349 -3.76 46.39 -22.94
CA SER A 349 -2.82 47.29 -23.61
C SER A 349 -3.27 47.63 -25.04
N GLY A 350 -3.21 48.92 -25.40
CA GLY A 350 -3.63 49.42 -26.72
C GLY A 350 -5.12 49.74 -26.84
N PHE A 351 -5.86 49.75 -25.73
CA PHE A 351 -7.28 50.10 -25.70
C PHE A 351 -7.55 51.10 -24.56
N SER A 352 -8.47 52.03 -24.78
CA SER A 352 -8.99 52.95 -23.78
C SER A 352 -10.43 52.60 -23.45
N LEU A 353 -10.79 52.71 -22.18
CA LEU A 353 -12.16 52.49 -21.73
C LEU A 353 -13.01 53.73 -22.07
N GLU A 354 -14.01 53.56 -22.94
CA GLU A 354 -15.02 54.58 -23.22
C GLU A 354 -16.39 54.01 -22.84
N GLY A 355 -16.93 54.49 -21.71
CA GLY A 355 -18.13 53.91 -21.11
C GLY A 355 -17.89 52.48 -20.68
N GLU A 356 -18.67 51.54 -21.21
CA GLU A 356 -18.60 50.11 -20.89
C GLU A 356 -17.85 49.30 -21.98
N ALA A 357 -17.20 49.97 -22.95
CA ALA A 357 -16.52 49.34 -24.09
C ALA A 357 -15.04 49.76 -24.20
N CYS A 358 -14.23 48.90 -24.82
CA CYS A 358 -12.84 49.18 -25.13
C CYS A 358 -12.69 49.67 -26.57
N ILE A 359 -12.18 50.88 -26.74
CA ILE A 359 -11.87 51.45 -28.03
C ILE A 359 -10.37 51.32 -28.25
N SER A 360 -9.97 50.78 -29.40
CA SER A 360 -8.56 50.71 -29.77
C SER A 360 -8.01 52.14 -29.80
N THR A 361 -6.95 52.40 -29.04
CA THR A 361 -6.36 53.75 -28.99
C THR A 361 -5.71 54.15 -30.30
N GLY A 362 -5.69 53.24 -31.29
CA GLY A 362 -4.90 53.41 -32.49
C GLY A 362 -3.46 53.52 -32.06
N GLY A 363 -2.66 52.47 -32.24
CA GLY A 363 -1.24 52.71 -32.39
C GLY A 363 -1.12 53.86 -33.39
N VAL A 364 -0.58 55.00 -32.95
CA VAL A 364 -0.21 56.08 -33.86
C VAL A 364 0.84 55.42 -34.74
N ASN A 365 0.40 54.78 -35.82
CA ASN A 365 1.21 54.49 -36.98
C ASN A 365 1.47 55.86 -37.60
N LEU A 366 2.30 56.65 -36.91
CA LEU A 366 3.18 57.57 -37.59
C LEU A 366 4.06 56.65 -38.44
N SER A 367 3.59 56.40 -39.66
CA SER A 367 4.46 56.01 -40.75
C SER A 367 5.70 56.89 -40.63
N ALA A 368 6.86 56.26 -40.54
CA ALA A 368 8.17 56.88 -40.35
C ALA A 368 8.60 57.72 -41.58
N GLY A 369 7.70 58.54 -42.12
CA GLY A 369 7.85 59.28 -43.36
C GLY A 369 6.96 60.51 -43.41
N ALA A 370 6.98 61.37 -42.38
CA ALA A 370 6.58 62.78 -42.50
C ALA A 370 6.92 63.65 -41.25
N ILE A 371 8.06 63.45 -40.60
CA ILE A 371 8.65 64.51 -39.74
C ILE A 371 10.13 64.62 -40.09
N ALA A 372 10.38 65.15 -41.29
CA ALA A 372 11.66 65.76 -41.62
C ALA A 372 11.52 67.26 -41.35
N GLY A 373 12.23 67.76 -40.34
CA GLY A 373 12.46 69.19 -40.17
C GLY A 373 12.45 69.66 -38.72
N ILE A 374 13.63 70.10 -38.26
CA ILE A 374 13.89 71.07 -37.17
C ILE A 374 13.83 70.41 -35.76
N SER A 375 14.88 70.24 -34.95
CA SER A 375 16.16 70.96 -34.81
C SER A 375 17.22 70.08 -34.12
N VAL A 376 18.35 69.85 -34.78
CA VAL A 376 19.61 69.45 -34.13
C VAL A 376 20.36 70.74 -33.80
N ALA A 377 20.15 71.29 -32.60
CA ALA A 377 20.93 72.44 -32.13
C ALA A 377 21.15 72.48 -30.60
N ALA A 378 20.92 71.38 -29.88
CA ALA A 378 21.17 71.33 -28.43
C ALA A 378 22.26 70.34 -28.00
N VAL A 379 22.67 69.38 -28.84
CA VAL A 379 23.61 68.32 -28.44
C VAL A 379 25.10 68.69 -28.69
N VAL A 380 25.39 69.68 -29.54
CA VAL A 380 26.79 70.06 -29.84
C VAL A 380 27.40 71.00 -28.78
N VAL A 381 26.58 71.76 -28.05
CA VAL A 381 27.09 72.71 -27.04
C VAL A 381 27.50 72.01 -25.73
N VAL A 382 26.80 70.95 -25.33
CA VAL A 382 27.11 70.22 -24.08
C VAL A 382 28.30 69.26 -24.25
N GLY A 383 28.49 68.67 -25.44
CA GLY A 383 29.64 67.80 -25.73
C GLY A 383 30.98 68.55 -25.88
N GLY A 384 30.95 69.81 -26.34
CA GLY A 384 32.16 70.63 -26.49
C GLY A 384 32.69 71.23 -25.18
N LEU A 385 31.81 71.53 -24.21
CA LEU A 385 32.20 72.09 -22.92
C LEU A 385 32.88 71.06 -22.00
N GLY A 386 32.44 69.80 -22.03
CA GLY A 386 33.04 68.73 -21.21
C GLY A 386 34.47 68.36 -21.64
N SER A 387 34.75 68.39 -22.94
CA SER A 387 36.07 68.05 -23.50
C SER A 387 37.10 69.17 -23.30
N PHE A 388 36.67 70.44 -23.32
CA PHE A 388 37.54 71.58 -23.03
C PHE A 388 37.91 71.68 -21.54
N LEU A 389 36.97 71.38 -20.63
CA LEU A 389 37.24 71.36 -19.19
C LEU A 389 38.18 70.21 -18.78
N CYS A 390 38.07 69.05 -19.43
CA CYS A 390 38.95 67.91 -19.16
C CYS A 390 40.39 68.16 -19.66
N TRP A 391 40.56 68.84 -20.80
CA TRP A 391 41.89 69.24 -21.28
C TRP A 391 42.53 70.33 -20.42
N TRP A 392 41.76 71.33 -19.99
CA TRP A 392 42.26 72.45 -19.17
C TRP A 392 42.79 71.98 -17.81
N PHE A 393 42.11 71.05 -17.15
CA PHE A 393 42.55 70.52 -15.85
C PHE A 393 43.76 69.58 -15.94
N VAL A 394 43.91 68.83 -17.04
CA VAL A 394 45.04 67.88 -17.19
C VAL A 394 46.34 68.58 -17.60
N CYS A 395 46.27 69.71 -18.32
CA CYS A 395 47.47 70.41 -18.79
C CYS A 395 48.02 71.50 -17.86
N ARG A 396 47.28 71.93 -16.81
CA ARG A 396 47.78 72.93 -15.85
C ARG A 396 48.54 72.38 -14.64
N THR A 397 48.56 71.06 -14.43
CA THR A 397 49.20 70.43 -13.25
C THR A 397 50.62 69.92 -13.50
N LYS A 398 51.22 70.26 -14.66
CA LYS A 398 52.65 70.02 -14.92
C LYS A 398 53.34 71.30 -15.37
N ARG A 399 53.55 72.20 -14.40
CA ARG A 399 54.72 73.07 -14.33
C ARG A 399 55.18 73.15 -12.89
#